data_AF-A0AAE3VT70-F1
#
_entry.id   AF-A0AAE3VT70-F1
#
_cell.length_a   1.000
_cell.length_b   1.000
_cell.length_c   1.000
_cell.angle_alpha   90.00
_cell.angle_beta   90.00
_cell.angle_gamma   90.00
#
_symmetry.space_group_name_H-M   'P 1'
#
loop_
_entity.id
_entity.type
_entity.pdbx_description
1 polymer ?
#
loop_
_entity_poly.entity_id
_entity_poly.type
_entity_poly.pdbx_seq_one_letter_code
_entity_poly.pdbx_strand_id
1 'polypeptide(L)'
;MNKVVAAAIAVSLPVLFAGGAVSAESAAPGVGSPAATAAPLRSYAPDRNPGTTDFDVTDRMAITNLISAYAFAYDNTDADAWLSLFTPDAVFVAAVPGQTPVSFTGDAFRTFWTKRMAEFRTSGNLRRHLMANVLFLDQTADTAHVSVVGLLTNAKDGKTFTAVSSLNYEGWIEKGPDGWKIRRWHDFPDAAFPE
;
A
#
# COMPACT_ATOMS: atom_id res chain seq x y z
N MET A 1 -23.11 -24.98 -66.85
CA MET A 1 -21.76 -24.93 -66.24
C MET A 1 -21.66 -23.68 -65.38
N ASN A 2 -21.01 -23.84 -64.22
CA ASN A 2 -20.62 -22.85 -63.21
C ASN A 2 -21.64 -22.37 -62.17
N LYS A 3 -21.33 -22.80 -60.94
CA LYS A 3 -21.88 -22.50 -59.63
C LYS A 3 -21.61 -21.04 -59.23
N VAL A 4 -22.54 -20.40 -58.53
CA VAL A 4 -22.21 -19.36 -57.54
C VAL A 4 -23.09 -19.59 -56.32
N VAL A 5 -22.41 -19.86 -55.19
CA VAL A 5 -22.95 -19.96 -53.84
C VAL A 5 -23.13 -18.54 -53.31
N ALA A 6 -24.34 -18.18 -52.86
CA ALA A 6 -24.57 -16.94 -52.15
C ALA A 6 -24.15 -17.12 -50.68
N ALA A 7 -23.04 -16.48 -50.29
CA ALA A 7 -22.68 -16.28 -48.90
C ALA A 7 -23.42 -15.05 -48.36
N ALA A 8 -24.22 -15.25 -47.32
CA ALA A 8 -24.87 -14.17 -46.58
C ALA A 8 -23.80 -13.43 -45.74
N ILE A 9 -23.57 -12.16 -46.05
CA ILE A 9 -22.82 -11.25 -45.19
C ILE A 9 -23.85 -10.67 -44.19
N ALA A 10 -23.89 -11.23 -42.99
CA ALA A 10 -24.54 -10.60 -41.86
C ALA A 10 -23.63 -9.49 -41.33
N VAL A 11 -23.96 -8.24 -41.63
CA VAL A 11 -23.40 -7.07 -40.98
C VAL A 11 -24.06 -6.96 -39.60
N SER A 12 -23.39 -7.48 -38.57
CA SER A 12 -23.77 -7.24 -37.18
C SER A 12 -23.10 -5.97 -36.67
N LEU A 13 -23.94 -5.06 -36.17
CA LEU A 13 -23.61 -3.75 -35.62
C LEU A 13 -22.49 -3.80 -34.55
N PRO A 14 -21.70 -2.71 -34.40
CA PRO A 14 -20.82 -2.56 -33.26
C PRO A 14 -21.66 -2.43 -31.98
N VAL A 15 -21.42 -3.33 -31.03
CA VAL A 15 -21.89 -3.16 -29.65
C VAL A 15 -21.17 -1.95 -29.07
N LEU A 16 -21.90 -0.85 -28.96
CA LEU A 16 -21.59 0.28 -28.10
C LEU A 16 -21.60 -0.22 -26.65
N PHE A 17 -20.43 -0.50 -26.09
CA PHE A 17 -20.28 -0.59 -24.65
C PHE A 17 -20.36 0.82 -24.06
N ALA A 18 -21.58 1.22 -23.74
CA ALA A 18 -21.85 2.22 -22.71
C ALA A 18 -21.72 1.50 -21.35
N GLY A 19 -20.61 1.75 -20.66
CA GLY A 19 -20.34 1.29 -19.30
C GLY A 19 -19.25 2.18 -18.73
N GLY A 20 -19.56 2.81 -17.59
CA GLY A 20 -18.84 3.98 -17.07
C GLY A 20 -17.33 3.82 -16.92
N ALA A 21 -16.64 4.98 -16.86
CA ALA A 21 -15.25 5.08 -16.48
C ALA A 21 -15.05 4.47 -15.09
N VAL A 22 -14.70 3.19 -15.06
CA VAL A 22 -14.10 2.51 -13.92
C VAL A 22 -12.66 3.00 -13.89
N SER A 23 -12.32 3.75 -12.84
CA SER A 23 -11.02 4.38 -12.69
C SER A 23 -10.02 3.27 -12.40
N ALA A 24 -9.20 2.93 -13.40
CA ALA A 24 -8.14 1.95 -13.27
C ALA A 24 -7.21 2.34 -12.11
N GLU A 25 -7.39 1.73 -10.94
CA GLU A 25 -6.34 1.70 -9.92
C GLU A 25 -5.27 0.70 -10.37
N SER A 26 -4.52 1.15 -11.37
CA SER A 26 -3.37 0.46 -11.95
C SER A 26 -2.39 0.05 -10.85
N ALA A 27 -1.89 -1.18 -10.95
CA ALA A 27 -0.64 -1.61 -10.35
C ALA A 27 0.43 -0.51 -10.51
N ALA A 28 1.34 -0.40 -9.53
CA ALA A 28 2.37 0.63 -9.56
C ALA A 28 3.11 0.60 -10.92
N PRO A 29 3.11 1.69 -11.72
CA PRO A 29 3.89 1.78 -12.95
C PRO A 29 5.35 1.40 -12.70
N GLY A 30 5.95 0.73 -13.69
CA GLY A 30 7.27 0.07 -13.65
C GLY A 30 8.48 0.97 -13.47
N VAL A 31 8.52 1.77 -12.41
CA VAL A 31 9.65 2.63 -12.01
C VAL A 31 10.44 1.99 -10.86
N GLY A 32 9.89 0.99 -10.19
CA GLY A 32 10.59 0.23 -9.15
C GLY A 32 11.27 -1.04 -9.68
N SER A 33 12.16 -1.61 -8.88
CA SER A 33 12.87 -2.85 -9.19
C SER A 33 12.24 -4.06 -8.49
N PRO A 34 12.34 -5.28 -9.02
CA PRO A 34 11.84 -6.48 -8.34
C PRO A 34 12.45 -6.66 -6.93
N ALA A 35 11.63 -6.98 -5.93
CA ALA A 35 12.06 -7.26 -4.57
C ALA A 35 12.26 -8.76 -4.35
N ALA A 36 13.50 -9.24 -4.49
CA ALA A 36 13.81 -10.67 -4.52
C ALA A 36 13.53 -11.46 -3.22
N THR A 37 13.37 -10.79 -2.08
CA THR A 37 13.29 -11.43 -0.75
C THR A 37 12.14 -10.93 0.13
N ALA A 38 11.23 -10.12 -0.41
CA ALA A 38 10.15 -9.52 0.37
C ALA A 38 8.91 -10.44 0.39
N ALA A 39 8.44 -10.80 1.58
CA ALA A 39 7.25 -11.63 1.77
C ALA A 39 6.49 -11.19 3.02
N PRO A 40 5.15 -11.28 3.04
CA PRO A 40 4.37 -10.92 4.22
C PRO A 40 4.60 -11.90 5.37
N LEU A 41 4.74 -11.35 6.59
CA LEU A 41 4.67 -12.13 7.81
C LEU A 41 3.24 -12.68 8.01
N ARG A 42 3.04 -13.95 7.64
CA ARG A 42 1.74 -14.66 7.71
C ARG A 42 1.64 -15.66 8.86
N SER A 43 2.74 -15.92 9.54
CA SER A 43 2.81 -16.79 10.70
C SER A 43 3.47 -16.05 11.85
N TYR A 44 2.94 -16.27 13.06
CA TYR A 44 3.50 -15.73 14.28
C TYR A 44 3.83 -16.87 15.24
N ALA A 45 5.11 -17.00 15.57
CA ALA A 45 5.65 -18.00 16.48
C ALA A 45 6.75 -17.36 17.33
N PRO A 46 6.39 -16.60 18.39
CA PRO A 46 7.37 -15.88 19.18
C PRO A 46 8.22 -16.84 20.02
N ASP A 47 9.50 -16.51 20.14
CA ASP A 47 10.47 -17.18 21.01
C ASP A 47 10.48 -16.60 22.44
N ARG A 48 9.90 -15.41 22.63
CA ARG A 48 9.74 -14.70 23.90
C ARG A 48 8.28 -14.34 24.19
N ASN A 49 7.95 -14.10 25.45
CA ASN A 49 6.61 -13.60 25.82
C ASN A 49 6.41 -12.17 25.25
N PRO A 50 5.43 -11.91 24.37
CA PRO A 50 5.22 -10.58 23.79
C PRO A 50 4.76 -9.51 24.80
N GLY A 51 4.34 -9.93 25.99
CA GLY A 51 3.94 -9.04 27.09
C GLY A 51 5.06 -8.68 28.07
N THR A 52 6.33 -8.97 27.77
CA THR A 52 7.45 -8.47 28.59
C THR A 52 7.49 -6.94 28.56
N THR A 53 8.20 -6.32 29.50
CA THR A 53 8.27 -4.85 29.63
C THR A 53 9.71 -4.34 29.53
N ASP A 54 10.61 -5.16 28.98
CA ASP A 54 12.03 -4.89 28.78
C ASP A 54 12.28 -4.08 27.50
N PHE A 55 11.59 -2.94 27.37
CA PHE A 55 11.68 -2.06 26.22
C PHE A 55 11.43 -0.60 26.61
N ASP A 56 11.80 0.33 25.72
CA ASP A 56 11.44 1.74 25.90
C ASP A 56 9.98 1.97 25.44
N VAL A 57 9.11 2.22 26.41
CA VAL A 57 7.67 2.45 26.19
C VAL A 57 7.40 3.77 25.46
N THR A 58 8.22 4.80 25.68
CA THR A 58 8.09 6.09 24.99
C THR A 58 8.39 5.93 23.51
N ASP A 59 9.41 5.15 23.17
CA ASP A 59 9.75 4.85 21.79
C ASP A 59 8.67 4.02 21.09
N ARG A 60 8.09 3.01 21.77
CA ARG A 60 6.95 2.28 21.19
C ARG A 60 5.75 3.19 20.92
N MET A 61 5.45 4.12 21.82
CA MET A 61 4.37 5.09 21.61
C MET A 61 4.66 6.06 20.48
N ALA A 62 5.91 6.53 20.35
CA ALA A 62 6.32 7.36 19.21
C ALA A 62 6.15 6.61 17.87
N ILE A 63 6.55 5.34 17.82
CA ILE A 63 6.44 4.48 16.64
C ILE A 63 4.97 4.17 16.30
N THR A 64 4.12 3.88 17.30
CA THR A 64 2.68 3.68 17.06
C THR A 64 2.02 4.96 16.52
N ASN A 65 2.42 6.13 17.03
CA ASN A 65 1.95 7.40 16.49
C ASN A 65 2.48 7.67 15.07
N LEU A 66 3.73 7.32 14.78
CA LEU A 66 4.32 7.39 13.42
C LEU A 66 3.50 6.57 12.41
N ILE A 67 3.11 5.34 12.76
CA ILE A 67 2.26 4.48 11.92
C ILE A 67 0.85 5.07 11.77
N SER A 68 0.30 5.66 12.83
CA SER A 68 -0.99 6.36 12.76
C SER A 68 -0.91 7.58 11.84
N ALA A 69 0.18 8.35 11.92
CA ALA A 69 0.44 9.50 11.06
C ALA A 69 0.64 9.09 9.59
N TYR A 70 1.24 7.93 9.33
CA TYR A 70 1.31 7.34 7.99
C TYR A 70 -0.08 7.17 7.39
N ALA A 71 -0.99 6.51 8.12
CA ALA A 71 -2.36 6.30 7.65
C ALA A 71 -3.07 7.63 7.39
N PHE A 72 -2.99 8.55 8.35
CA PHE A 72 -3.62 9.87 8.25
C PHE A 72 -3.08 10.70 7.09
N ALA A 73 -1.77 10.80 6.91
CA ALA A 73 -1.20 11.59 5.83
C ALA A 73 -1.57 11.01 4.45
N TYR A 74 -1.55 9.68 4.32
CA TYR A 74 -1.97 8.99 3.09
C TYR A 74 -3.45 9.24 2.79
N ASP A 75 -4.33 9.04 3.77
CA ASP A 75 -5.78 9.16 3.63
C ASP A 75 -6.23 10.59 3.32
N ASN A 76 -5.43 11.58 3.71
CA ASN A 76 -5.64 13.00 3.38
C ASN A 76 -4.91 13.43 2.11
N THR A 77 -4.24 12.51 1.41
CA THR A 77 -3.48 12.76 0.18
C THR A 77 -2.38 13.81 0.33
N ASP A 78 -1.79 13.93 1.53
CA ASP A 78 -0.70 14.86 1.81
C ASP A 78 0.64 14.17 1.58
N ALA A 79 1.15 14.29 0.35
CA ALA A 79 2.38 13.63 -0.06
C ALA A 79 3.61 14.11 0.71
N ASP A 80 3.70 15.41 1.03
CA ASP A 80 4.85 15.97 1.73
C ASP A 80 4.86 15.50 3.18
N ALA A 81 3.71 15.55 3.85
CA ALA A 81 3.57 15.01 5.20
C ALA A 81 3.88 13.51 5.22
N TRP A 82 3.35 12.73 4.28
CA TRP A 82 3.57 11.28 4.23
C TRP A 82 5.03 10.92 3.94
N LEU A 83 5.67 11.56 2.97
CA LEU A 83 7.08 11.32 2.63
C LEU A 83 8.04 11.79 3.73
N SER A 84 7.63 12.72 4.60
CA SER A 84 8.45 13.19 5.73
C SER A 84 8.67 12.12 6.82
N LEU A 85 7.78 11.12 6.88
CA LEU A 85 7.79 10.01 7.83
C LEU A 85 8.88 8.97 7.51
N PHE A 86 9.44 9.04 6.32
CA PHE A 86 10.46 8.12 5.83
C PHE A 86 11.86 8.73 5.98
N THR A 87 12.86 7.86 6.12
CA THR A 87 14.26 8.25 6.05
C THR A 87 14.60 8.70 4.62
N PRO A 88 15.65 9.53 4.41
CA PRO A 88 16.02 9.99 3.06
C PRO A 88 16.29 8.85 2.07
N ASP A 89 16.82 7.74 2.57
CA ASP A 89 17.25 6.56 1.84
C ASP A 89 16.25 5.39 1.93
N ALA A 90 15.02 5.66 2.39
CA ALA A 90 14.02 4.63 2.66
C ALA A 90 13.75 3.72 1.45
N VAL A 91 13.33 2.48 1.76
CA VAL A 91 12.91 1.53 0.74
C VAL A 91 11.45 1.12 0.96
N PHE A 92 10.61 1.43 -0.01
CA PHE A 92 9.20 1.03 0.00
C PHE A 92 9.00 -0.16 -0.92
N VAL A 93 8.39 -1.23 -0.43
CA VAL A 93 8.04 -2.41 -1.22
C VAL A 93 6.52 -2.51 -1.31
N ALA A 94 5.99 -2.48 -2.52
CA ALA A 94 4.56 -2.68 -2.79
C ALA A 94 4.35 -4.04 -3.46
N ALA A 95 3.43 -4.86 -2.95
CA ALA A 95 3.01 -6.07 -3.65
C ALA A 95 1.61 -5.97 -4.24
N VAL A 96 1.41 -6.79 -5.26
CA VAL A 96 0.10 -7.17 -5.77
C VAL A 96 -0.01 -8.69 -5.61
N PRO A 97 -1.11 -9.23 -5.04
CA PRO A 97 -1.26 -10.67 -4.87
C PRO A 97 -1.03 -11.44 -6.17
N GLY A 98 -0.17 -12.46 -6.10
CA GLY A 98 0.21 -13.28 -7.25
C GLY A 98 1.28 -12.68 -8.16
N GLN A 99 1.82 -11.49 -7.85
CA GLN A 99 2.90 -10.85 -8.61
C GLN A 99 4.16 -10.69 -7.76
N THR A 100 5.31 -10.55 -8.43
CA THR A 100 6.57 -10.20 -7.77
C THR A 100 6.47 -8.79 -7.17
N PRO A 101 6.73 -8.59 -5.87
CA PRO A 101 6.70 -7.26 -5.27
C PRO A 101 7.74 -6.32 -5.91
N VAL A 102 7.41 -5.03 -5.91
CA VAL A 102 8.23 -3.98 -6.51
C VAL A 102 8.78 -3.06 -5.41
N SER A 103 10.07 -2.77 -5.47
CA SER A 103 10.80 -1.92 -4.54
C SER A 103 11.09 -0.55 -5.15
N PHE A 104 10.88 0.50 -4.35
CA PHE A 104 11.13 1.89 -4.69
C PHE A 104 12.08 2.50 -3.67
N THR A 105 12.98 3.36 -4.13
CA THR A 105 13.87 4.16 -3.26
C THR A 105 14.22 5.49 -3.95
N GLY A 106 14.84 6.40 -3.20
CA GLY A 106 15.31 7.70 -3.69
C GLY A 106 14.23 8.50 -4.43
N ASP A 107 14.63 9.16 -5.53
CA ASP A 107 13.75 10.05 -6.29
C ASP A 107 12.58 9.32 -6.95
N ALA A 108 12.77 8.05 -7.34
CA ALA A 108 11.72 7.22 -7.90
C ALA A 108 10.59 6.99 -6.89
N PHE A 109 10.94 6.67 -5.63
CA PHE A 109 9.98 6.52 -4.54
C PHE A 109 9.19 7.82 -4.32
N ARG A 110 9.88 8.95 -4.19
CA ARG A 110 9.26 10.25 -3.93
C ARG A 110 8.34 10.68 -5.08
N THR A 111 8.85 10.68 -6.31
CA THR A 111 8.11 11.09 -7.50
C THR A 111 6.85 10.23 -7.71
N PHE A 112 6.98 8.91 -7.54
CA PHE A 112 5.86 7.99 -7.71
C PHE A 112 4.72 8.31 -6.73
N TRP A 113 5.01 8.39 -5.43
CA TRP A 113 3.98 8.62 -4.42
C TRP A 113 3.41 10.03 -4.43
N THR A 114 4.22 11.06 -4.74
CA THR A 114 3.70 12.41 -4.97
C THR A 114 2.66 12.43 -6.08
N LYS A 115 2.96 11.81 -7.23
CA LYS A 115 2.02 11.72 -8.35
C LYS A 115 0.77 10.93 -7.95
N ARG A 116 0.96 9.77 -7.32
CA ARG A 116 -0.13 8.87 -6.92
C ARG A 116 -1.12 9.54 -5.96
N MET A 117 -0.62 10.28 -4.97
CA MET A 117 -1.48 11.02 -4.03
C MET A 117 -2.19 12.20 -4.69
N ALA A 118 -1.54 12.88 -5.65
CA ALA A 118 -2.20 13.91 -6.44
C ALA A 118 -3.39 13.36 -7.26
N GLU A 119 -3.23 12.18 -7.87
CA GLU A 119 -4.32 11.48 -8.58
C GLU A 119 -5.46 11.15 -7.62
N PHE A 120 -5.15 10.56 -6.45
CA PHE A 120 -6.14 10.22 -5.43
C PHE A 120 -6.99 11.39 -4.98
N ARG A 121 -6.36 12.56 -4.79
CA ARG A 121 -7.04 13.78 -4.35
C ARG A 121 -8.20 14.17 -5.26
N THR A 122 -8.09 13.86 -6.55
CA THR A 122 -9.09 14.19 -7.57
C THR A 122 -10.05 13.06 -7.92
N SER A 123 -9.89 11.88 -7.30
CA SER A 123 -10.60 10.66 -7.71
C SER A 123 -12.04 10.51 -7.19
N GLY A 124 -12.45 11.32 -6.20
CA GLY A 124 -13.73 11.15 -5.48
C GLY A 124 -13.75 10.00 -4.47
N ASN A 125 -12.63 9.26 -4.35
CA ASN A 125 -12.44 8.22 -3.33
C ASN A 125 -11.96 8.81 -2.00
N LEU A 126 -12.53 8.32 -0.91
CA LEU A 126 -12.13 8.61 0.46
C LEU A 126 -11.65 7.31 1.11
N ARG A 127 -10.34 7.07 1.01
CA ARG A 127 -9.69 5.92 1.61
C ARG A 127 -9.54 6.09 3.12
N ARG A 128 -9.66 4.98 3.86
CA ARG A 128 -9.28 4.92 5.27
C ARG A 128 -8.42 3.69 5.52
N HIS A 129 -7.19 3.92 5.96
CA HIS A 129 -6.27 2.90 6.44
C HIS A 129 -6.49 2.71 7.95
N LEU A 130 -7.21 1.65 8.30
CA LEU A 130 -7.36 1.23 9.69
C LEU A 130 -6.18 0.34 10.05
N MET A 131 -5.07 0.96 10.47
CA MET A 131 -3.86 0.27 10.89
C MET A 131 -3.97 -0.16 12.35
N ALA A 132 -4.07 -1.45 12.57
CA ALA A 132 -4.29 -2.08 13.87
C ALA A 132 -3.25 -3.16 14.15
N ASN A 133 -3.32 -3.73 15.35
CA ASN A 133 -2.48 -4.86 15.77
C ASN A 133 -0.99 -4.61 15.50
N VAL A 134 -0.50 -3.40 15.84
CA VAL A 134 0.92 -3.06 15.74
C VAL A 134 1.69 -3.95 16.71
N LEU A 135 2.40 -4.92 16.16
CA LEU A 135 3.20 -5.88 16.89
C LEU A 135 4.67 -5.53 16.73
N PHE A 136 5.34 -5.22 17.84
CA PHE A 136 6.79 -5.06 17.88
C PHE A 136 7.44 -6.44 17.91
N LEU A 137 8.11 -6.79 16.81
CA LEU A 137 8.89 -8.02 16.67
C LEU A 137 10.24 -7.85 17.39
N ASP A 138 10.86 -6.68 17.20
CA ASP A 138 12.07 -6.29 17.92
C ASP A 138 12.18 -4.78 18.13
N GLN A 139 12.97 -4.38 19.13
CA GLN A 139 13.30 -2.99 19.43
C GLN A 139 14.65 -2.90 20.14
N THR A 140 15.52 -2.03 19.63
CA THR A 140 16.74 -1.55 20.29
C THR A 140 16.57 -0.07 20.68
N ALA A 141 17.63 0.56 21.17
CA ALA A 141 17.62 2.00 21.46
C ALA A 141 17.46 2.88 20.19
N ASP A 142 17.76 2.33 19.02
CA ASP A 142 17.89 3.06 17.75
C ASP A 142 17.14 2.42 16.57
N THR A 143 16.62 1.19 16.71
CA THR A 143 15.88 0.50 15.66
C THR A 143 14.65 -0.20 16.22
N ALA A 144 13.64 -0.40 15.37
CA ALA A 144 12.48 -1.23 15.68
C ALA A 144 12.02 -1.97 14.43
N HIS A 145 11.52 -3.18 14.65
CA HIS A 145 10.91 -4.01 13.62
C HIS A 145 9.47 -4.32 14.02
N VAL A 146 8.52 -3.96 13.15
CA VAL A 146 7.10 -4.06 13.45
C VAL A 146 6.35 -4.80 12.34
N SER A 147 5.34 -5.56 12.73
CA SER A 147 4.29 -6.04 11.84
C SER A 147 2.99 -5.32 12.17
N VAL A 148 2.20 -4.96 11.16
CA VAL A 148 0.94 -4.23 11.32
C VAL A 148 -0.13 -4.87 10.44
N VAL A 149 -1.29 -5.14 11.02
CA VAL A 149 -2.46 -5.57 10.25
C VAL A 149 -3.29 -4.34 9.92
N GLY A 150 -3.71 -4.21 8.67
CA GLY A 150 -4.54 -3.12 8.21
C GLY A 150 -5.85 -3.59 7.58
N LEU A 151 -6.83 -2.69 7.58
CA LEU A 151 -7.99 -2.77 6.70
C LEU A 151 -8.06 -1.48 5.88
N LEU A 152 -8.05 -1.62 4.56
CA LEU A 152 -8.33 -0.52 3.66
C LEU A 152 -9.82 -0.49 3.36
N THR A 153 -10.44 0.66 3.59
CA THR A 153 -11.83 0.92 3.18
C THR A 153 -11.89 2.10 2.25
N ASN A 154 -12.97 2.21 1.49
CA ASN A 154 -13.23 3.34 0.61
C ASN A 154 -14.68 3.81 0.77
N ALA A 155 -14.86 5.13 0.83
CA ALA A 155 -16.14 5.76 0.57
C ALA A 155 -16.05 6.55 -0.74
N LYS A 156 -16.99 6.33 -1.67
CA LYS A 156 -17.03 7.05 -2.95
C LYS A 156 -18.19 8.03 -2.98
N ASP A 157 -17.88 9.30 -3.27
CA ASP A 157 -18.85 10.40 -3.40
C ASP A 157 -19.84 10.52 -2.21
N GLY A 158 -19.44 10.06 -1.03
CA GLY A 158 -20.26 10.04 0.19
C GLY A 158 -21.44 9.05 0.17
N LYS A 159 -21.48 8.10 -0.78
CA LYS A 159 -22.63 7.21 -1.00
C LYS A 159 -22.33 5.74 -0.78
N THR A 160 -21.23 5.26 -1.35
CA THR A 160 -20.89 3.83 -1.34
C THR A 160 -19.71 3.59 -0.45
N PHE A 161 -19.88 2.74 0.57
CA PHE A 161 -18.80 2.26 1.42
C PHE A 161 -18.41 0.83 1.03
N THR A 162 -17.12 0.55 0.88
CA THR A 162 -16.58 -0.78 0.59
C THR A 162 -15.35 -1.08 1.44
N ALA A 163 -15.25 -2.33 1.89
CA ALA A 163 -13.96 -2.89 2.28
C ALA A 163 -13.18 -3.21 1.01
N VAL A 164 -11.95 -2.69 0.90
CA VAL A 164 -11.14 -2.80 -0.32
C VAL A 164 -10.22 -4.01 -0.23
N SER A 165 -9.43 -4.13 0.84
CA SER A 165 -8.53 -5.26 1.08
C SER A 165 -8.08 -5.28 2.54
N SER A 166 -7.77 -6.47 3.09
CA SER A 166 -6.91 -6.56 4.27
C SER A 166 -5.46 -6.33 3.85
N LEU A 167 -4.71 -5.71 4.74
CA LEU A 167 -3.34 -5.28 4.50
C LEU A 167 -2.44 -5.92 5.55
N ASN A 168 -1.27 -6.39 5.14
CA ASN A 168 -0.20 -6.80 6.04
C ASN A 168 0.99 -5.89 5.75
N TYR A 169 1.41 -5.14 6.76
CA TYR A 169 2.62 -4.35 6.67
C TYR A 169 3.72 -4.93 7.53
N GLU A 170 4.94 -4.73 7.06
CA GLU A 170 6.16 -5.00 7.83
C GLU A 170 7.11 -3.82 7.68
N GLY A 171 7.61 -3.32 8.81
CA GLY A 171 8.29 -2.05 8.89
C GLY A 171 9.58 -2.13 9.69
N TRP A 172 10.67 -1.67 9.08
CA TRP A 172 11.93 -1.41 9.78
C TRP A 172 12.06 0.09 9.97
N ILE A 173 12.20 0.48 11.22
CA ILE A 173 12.12 1.87 11.66
C ILE A 173 13.42 2.19 12.40
N GLU A 174 13.95 3.38 12.18
CA GLU A 174 15.19 3.85 12.80
C GLU A 174 14.97 5.17 13.53
N LYS A 175 15.73 5.38 14.61
CA LYS A 175 15.73 6.60 15.40
C LYS A 175 16.80 7.55 14.86
N GLY A 176 16.37 8.67 14.32
CA GLY A 176 17.24 9.76 13.89
C GLY A 176 17.23 10.94 14.87
N PRO A 177 17.95 12.03 14.54
CA PRO A 177 17.95 13.26 15.34
C PRO A 177 16.56 13.89 15.47
N ASP A 178 15.69 13.68 14.47
CA ASP A 178 14.31 14.20 14.44
C ASP A 178 13.28 13.18 14.97
N GLY A 179 13.74 12.13 15.66
CA GLY A 179 12.90 11.03 16.15
C GLY A 179 12.83 9.83 15.19
N TRP A 180 11.84 8.97 15.43
CA TRP A 180 11.67 7.71 14.68
C TRP A 180 11.14 7.94 13.28
N LYS A 181 11.74 7.27 12.28
CA LYS A 181 11.33 7.31 10.87
C LYS A 181 11.39 5.93 10.22
N ILE A 182 10.58 5.75 9.19
CA ILE A 182 10.46 4.49 8.46
C ILE A 182 11.65 4.34 7.50
N ARG A 183 12.50 3.34 7.75
CA ARG A 183 13.66 3.00 6.89
C ARG A 183 13.29 2.04 5.78
N ARG A 184 12.39 1.10 6.05
CA ARG A 184 11.85 0.15 5.07
C ARG A 184 10.40 -0.17 5.41
N TRP A 185 9.55 -0.19 4.40
CA TRP A 185 8.13 -0.46 4.57
C TRP A 185 7.64 -1.40 3.49
N HIS A 186 7.03 -2.51 3.88
CA HIS A 186 6.40 -3.44 2.95
C HIS A 186 4.89 -3.30 3.07
N ASP A 187 4.21 -3.12 1.95
CA ASP A 187 2.76 -3.09 1.81
C ASP A 187 2.30 -4.34 1.06
N PHE A 188 1.68 -5.27 1.80
CA PHE A 188 1.22 -6.55 1.30
C PHE A 188 -0.29 -6.75 1.50
N PRO A 189 -1.11 -6.30 0.52
CA PRO A 189 -2.53 -6.62 0.50
C PRO A 189 -2.76 -8.13 0.36
N ASP A 190 -3.79 -8.68 1.00
CA ASP A 190 -4.14 -10.11 0.83
C ASP A 190 -5.00 -10.36 -0.41
N ALA A 191 -5.77 -9.35 -0.83
CA ALA A 191 -6.56 -9.38 -2.04
C ALA A 191 -6.16 -8.23 -2.96
N ALA A 192 -6.22 -8.46 -4.27
CA ALA A 192 -6.09 -7.40 -5.25
C ALA A 192 -7.18 -6.36 -4.99
N PHE A 193 -6.84 -5.08 -5.16
CA PHE A 193 -7.83 -4.03 -5.05
C PHE A 193 -8.87 -4.22 -6.15
N PRO A 194 -10.18 -4.18 -5.83
CA PRO A 194 -11.23 -4.34 -6.82
C PRO A 194 -11.10 -3.26 -7.90
N GLU A 195 -11.29 -3.67 -9.16
CA GLU A 195 -11.35 -2.76 -10.32
C GLU A 195 -12.48 -1.74 -10.20
#